data_AF-A0A6H9LLR3-F1
#
_entry.id   AF-A0A6H9LLR3-F1
#
_cell.length_a   1.000
_cell.length_b   1.000
_cell.length_c   1.000
_cell.angle_alpha   90.00
_cell.angle_beta   90.00
_cell.angle_gamma   90.00
#
_symmetry.space_group_name_H-M   'P 1'
#
loop_
_entity.id
_entity.type
_entity.pdbx_description
1 polymer ?
#
loop_
_entity_poly.entity_id
_entity_poly.type
_entity_poly.pdbx_seq_one_letter_code
_entity_poly.pdbx_strand_id
1 'polypeptide(L)'
;MNRIKFLGIALIVLTLTGCFGKKVIVDHPELPQETGFYERVWVDPKIVYTDSILTVIQSQRVDSFLVEKPLKNFSDKIITVAFEVKEHSCFTSILLTDDRGKILSVLAADELDRGQYKINLNRAGITIVQPDANRFFLKTDFCGFSITEEVPLP
;
A
#
# COMPACT_ATOMS: atom_id res chain seq x y z
N MET A 1 28.83 -39.99 38.58
CA MET A 1 28.91 -39.24 37.31
C MET A 1 27.60 -39.29 36.49
N ASN A 2 26.40 -39.28 37.13
CA ASN A 2 25.10 -39.52 36.46
C ASN A 2 24.01 -38.45 36.72
N ARG A 3 24.33 -37.33 37.38
CA ARG A 3 23.30 -36.34 37.76
C ARG A 3 23.03 -35.23 36.73
N ILE A 4 23.86 -35.11 35.69
CA ILE A 4 23.77 -34.00 34.71
C ILE A 4 22.77 -34.30 33.58
N LYS A 5 22.46 -35.58 33.30
CA LYS A 5 21.57 -35.95 32.18
C LYS A 5 20.08 -35.72 32.43
N PHE A 6 19.64 -35.61 33.70
CA PHE A 6 18.22 -35.40 34.01
C PHE A 6 17.77 -33.94 33.94
N LEU A 7 18.68 -32.97 34.05
CA LEU A 7 18.31 -31.55 33.99
C LEU A 7 17.96 -31.09 32.55
N GLY A 8 18.55 -31.71 31.53
CA GLY A 8 18.31 -31.33 30.13
C GLY A 8 16.91 -31.67 29.61
N ILE A 9 16.27 -32.71 30.15
CA ILE A 9 14.94 -33.15 29.69
C ILE A 9 13.83 -32.28 30.30
N ALA A 10 14.00 -31.81 31.53
CA ALA A 10 13.02 -30.94 32.19
C ALA A 10 12.89 -29.56 31.52
N LEU A 11 13.96 -29.04 30.90
CA LEU A 11 13.95 -27.73 30.26
C LEU A 11 13.18 -27.72 28.91
N ILE A 12 13.13 -28.86 28.21
CA ILE A 12 12.42 -28.99 26.92
C ILE A 12 10.90 -29.11 27.11
N VAL A 13 10.44 -29.65 28.25
CA VAL A 13 9.00 -29.77 28.53
C VAL A 13 8.37 -28.41 28.89
N LEU A 14 9.12 -27.49 29.49
CA LEU A 14 8.65 -26.15 29.84
C LEU A 14 8.47 -25.21 28.63
N THR A 15 9.09 -25.50 27.48
CA THR A 15 8.88 -24.71 26.25
C THR A 15 7.64 -25.10 25.46
N LEU A 16 6.97 -26.21 25.80
CA LEU A 16 5.77 -26.68 25.08
C LEU A 16 4.43 -26.27 25.72
N THR A 17 4.44 -25.64 26.90
CA THR A 17 3.22 -25.15 27.56
C THR A 17 2.98 -23.64 27.38
N GLY A 18 3.83 -22.97 26.59
CA GLY A 18 3.67 -21.56 26.25
C GLY A 18 2.53 -21.32 25.25
N CYS A 19 1.45 -20.72 25.74
CA CYS A 19 0.51 -19.89 25.00
C CYS A 19 -0.46 -20.58 24.01
N PHE A 20 -1.36 -21.43 24.51
CA PHE A 20 -2.71 -21.56 23.93
C PHE A 20 -3.67 -20.59 24.62
N GLY A 21 -3.44 -19.28 24.42
CA GLY A 21 -4.42 -18.26 24.72
C GLY A 21 -5.56 -18.39 23.73
N LYS A 22 -6.71 -18.93 24.16
CA LYS A 22 -7.98 -18.81 23.43
C LYS A 22 -8.18 -17.34 23.09
N LYS A 23 -8.02 -16.99 21.82
CA LYS A 23 -8.51 -15.72 21.30
C LYS A 23 -10.01 -15.72 21.52
N VAL A 24 -10.47 -14.96 22.50
CA VAL A 24 -11.88 -14.58 22.61
C VAL A 24 -12.14 -13.76 21.36
N ILE A 25 -12.82 -14.38 20.40
CA ILE A 25 -13.43 -13.67 19.28
C ILE A 25 -14.50 -12.81 19.95
N VAL A 26 -14.21 -11.53 20.12
CA VAL A 26 -15.18 -10.55 20.57
C VAL A 26 -16.31 -10.57 19.55
N ASP A 27 -17.53 -10.86 20.01
CA ASP A 27 -18.77 -10.83 19.24
C ASP A 27 -18.80 -9.56 18.39
N HIS A 28 -18.40 -9.67 17.13
CA HIS A 28 -18.73 -8.65 16.16
C HIS A 28 -20.22 -8.85 15.90
N PRO A 29 -21.05 -7.81 16.07
CA PRO A 29 -22.46 -7.91 15.75
C PRO A 29 -22.59 -8.47 14.34
N GLU A 30 -23.28 -9.61 14.20
CA GLU A 30 -23.59 -10.19 12.91
C GLU A 30 -24.40 -9.16 12.13
N LEU A 31 -23.69 -8.40 11.29
CA LEU A 31 -24.33 -7.46 10.38
C LEU A 31 -25.28 -8.28 9.51
N PRO A 32 -26.54 -7.85 9.34
CA PRO A 32 -27.47 -8.48 8.42
C PRO A 32 -26.75 -8.70 7.08
N GLN A 33 -26.84 -9.90 6.51
CA GLN A 33 -26.12 -10.33 5.30
C GLN A 33 -26.48 -9.54 4.02
N GLU A 34 -27.13 -8.38 4.14
CA GLU A 34 -27.60 -7.55 3.04
C GLU A 34 -26.77 -6.26 2.92
N THR A 35 -25.78 -6.31 2.02
CA THR A 35 -25.25 -5.17 1.24
C THR A 35 -24.56 -4.01 1.98
N GLY A 36 -23.81 -4.29 3.05
CA GLY A 36 -22.86 -3.31 3.56
C GLY A 36 -21.64 -3.17 2.65
N PHE A 37 -21.32 -1.96 2.19
CA PHE A 37 -20.08 -1.69 1.44
C PHE A 37 -19.01 -1.18 2.41
N TYR A 38 -17.74 -1.56 2.21
CA TYR A 38 -16.64 -1.01 2.99
C TYR A 38 -15.85 0.00 2.15
N GLU A 39 -15.69 1.20 2.70
CA GLU A 39 -14.85 2.22 2.10
C GLU A 39 -13.56 2.40 2.89
N ARG A 40 -12.47 2.65 2.15
CA ARG A 40 -11.16 2.90 2.74
C ARG A 40 -10.98 4.38 3.02
N VAL A 41 -10.57 4.71 4.24
CA VAL A 41 -10.20 6.07 4.65
C VAL A 41 -8.73 6.14 5.04
N TRP A 42 -8.06 7.19 4.58
CA TRP A 42 -6.67 7.47 4.92
C TRP A 42 -6.69 8.40 6.14
N VAL A 43 -6.15 7.93 7.27
CA VAL A 43 -6.21 8.68 8.54
C VAL A 43 -5.05 9.66 8.62
N ASP A 44 -5.32 10.91 8.99
CA ASP A 44 -4.32 11.98 9.09
C ASP A 44 -3.40 12.09 7.85
N PRO A 45 -3.98 12.21 6.63
CA PRO A 45 -3.18 12.20 5.41
C PRO A 45 -2.28 13.43 5.33
N LYS A 46 -1.01 13.21 4.99
CA LYS A 46 0.01 14.25 4.77
C LYS A 46 0.52 14.19 3.34
N ILE A 47 0.50 15.31 2.64
CA ILE A 47 1.15 15.42 1.32
C ILE A 47 2.66 15.47 1.56
N VAL A 48 3.38 14.50 0.99
CA VAL A 48 4.85 14.43 1.08
C VAL A 48 5.52 14.95 -0.18
N TYR A 49 4.85 14.85 -1.33
CA TYR A 49 5.31 15.41 -2.59
C TYR A 49 4.11 15.85 -3.43
N THR A 50 4.24 16.96 -4.15
CA THR A 50 3.23 17.42 -5.10
C THR A 50 3.86 18.26 -6.21
N ASP A 51 3.44 17.99 -7.44
CA ASP A 51 3.74 18.82 -8.61
C ASP A 51 2.50 18.89 -9.54
N SER A 52 2.69 19.28 -10.80
CA SER A 52 1.61 19.40 -11.78
C SER A 52 1.10 18.05 -12.33
N ILE A 53 1.88 16.98 -12.21
CA ILE A 53 1.61 15.64 -12.76
C ILE A 53 1.25 14.65 -11.64
N LEU A 54 1.85 14.77 -10.46
CA LEU A 54 1.86 13.77 -9.42
C LEU A 54 1.62 14.40 -8.03
N THR A 55 0.84 13.71 -7.20
CA THR A 55 0.78 13.97 -5.76
C THR A 55 1.00 12.66 -5.00
N VAL A 56 1.91 12.68 -4.02
CA VAL A 56 2.17 11.56 -3.10
C VAL A 56 1.68 11.94 -1.71
N ILE A 57 0.83 11.10 -1.14
CA ILE A 57 0.19 11.28 0.15
C ILE A 57 0.62 10.12 1.06
N GLN A 58 1.17 10.45 2.22
CA GLN A 58 1.47 9.51 3.29
C GLN A 58 0.34 9.51 4.33
N SER A 59 0.06 8.37 4.92
CA SER A 59 -0.78 8.21 6.10
C SER A 59 -0.15 7.18 7.03
N GLN A 60 -0.40 7.29 8.33
CA GLN A 60 0.06 6.29 9.29
C GLN A 60 -0.73 4.98 9.19
N ARG A 61 -2.03 5.06 8.84
CA ARG A 61 -2.91 3.90 8.72
C ARG A 61 -4.05 4.15 7.75
N VAL A 62 -4.54 3.07 7.16
CA VAL A 62 -5.75 3.07 6.35
C VAL A 62 -6.82 2.30 7.13
N ASP A 63 -7.89 2.98 7.49
CA ASP A 63 -9.03 2.37 8.15
C ASP A 63 -10.10 2.03 7.09
N SER A 64 -11.08 1.21 7.47
CA SER A 64 -12.30 1.04 6.68
C SER A 64 -13.53 1.29 7.54
N PHE A 65 -14.58 1.81 6.90
CA PHE A 65 -15.87 2.01 7.55
C PHE A 65 -16.99 1.48 6.66
N LEU A 66 -18.06 1.04 7.30
CA LEU A 66 -19.24 0.50 6.63
C LEU A 66 -20.10 1.65 6.11
N VAL A 67 -20.48 1.58 4.84
CA VAL A 67 -21.41 2.51 4.20
C VAL A 67 -22.58 1.74 3.59
N GLU A 68 -23.76 2.36 3.64
CA GLU A 68 -24.99 1.78 3.06
C GLU A 68 -24.96 1.76 1.53
N LYS A 69 -24.23 2.70 0.91
CA LYS A 69 -24.06 2.82 -0.54
C LYS A 69 -22.64 3.27 -0.84
N PRO A 70 -21.99 2.71 -1.87
CA PRO A 70 -20.66 3.17 -2.26
C PRO A 70 -20.76 4.62 -2.75
N LEU A 71 -19.86 5.46 -2.27
CA LEU A 71 -19.60 6.77 -2.84
C LEU A 71 -19.33 6.57 -4.32
N LYS A 72 -20.08 7.31 -5.14
CA LYS A 72 -19.85 7.35 -6.58
C LYS A 72 -18.42 7.81 -6.78
N ASN A 73 -17.58 6.98 -7.41
CA ASN A 73 -16.18 7.32 -7.68
C ASN A 73 -16.12 8.69 -8.38
N PHE A 74 -15.71 9.71 -7.64
CA PHE A 74 -15.50 11.04 -8.17
C PHE A 74 -14.17 11.00 -8.93
N SER A 75 -14.27 10.84 -10.26
CA SER A 75 -13.20 11.05 -11.26
C SER A 75 -12.58 9.78 -11.86
N ASP A 76 -13.03 9.44 -13.06
CA ASP A 76 -12.32 8.55 -14.01
C ASP A 76 -10.97 9.14 -14.47
N LYS A 77 -10.63 10.36 -14.05
CA LYS A 77 -9.46 11.12 -14.51
C LYS A 77 -8.25 11.01 -13.60
N ILE A 78 -8.37 10.40 -12.42
CA ILE A 78 -7.26 10.27 -11.47
C ILE A 78 -6.92 8.79 -11.35
N ILE A 79 -5.67 8.46 -11.68
CA ILE A 79 -5.13 7.12 -11.42
C ILE A 79 -4.55 7.14 -10.03
N THR A 80 -4.94 6.17 -9.23
CA THR A 80 -4.53 6.06 -7.83
C THR A 80 -3.77 4.76 -7.63
N VAL A 81 -2.55 4.84 -7.11
CA VAL A 81 -1.75 3.67 -6.72
C VAL A 81 -1.49 3.74 -5.23
N ALA A 82 -1.73 2.64 -4.51
CA ALA A 82 -1.52 2.58 -3.07
C ALA A 82 -0.53 1.47 -2.72
N PHE A 83 0.37 1.74 -1.78
CA PHE A 83 1.38 0.79 -1.31
C PHE A 83 1.76 1.05 0.15
N GLU A 84 2.38 0.06 0.79
CA GLU A 84 2.85 0.13 2.18
C GLU A 84 4.37 0.05 2.22
N VAL A 85 4.99 0.97 2.97
CA VAL A 85 6.41 0.92 3.30
C VAL A 85 6.56 0.44 4.74
N LYS A 86 7.24 -0.70 4.91
CA LYS A 86 7.44 -1.36 6.21
C LYS A 86 8.77 -1.01 6.88
N GLU A 87 9.73 -0.50 6.12
CA GLU A 87 11.09 -0.20 6.56
C GLU A 87 11.30 1.32 6.65
N HIS A 88 12.22 1.77 7.50
CA HIS A 88 12.61 3.18 7.52
C HIS A 88 13.57 3.44 6.34
N SER A 89 13.56 4.66 5.77
CA SER A 89 14.46 5.05 4.67
C SER A 89 14.39 4.13 3.44
N CYS A 90 13.17 3.79 3.03
CA CYS A 90 12.90 2.99 1.84
C CYS A 90 13.06 3.84 0.58
N PHE A 91 14.13 3.62 -0.19
CA PHE A 91 14.28 4.27 -1.49
C PHE A 91 13.12 3.87 -2.41
N THR A 92 12.38 4.88 -2.87
CA THR A 92 11.19 4.73 -3.69
C THR A 92 11.31 5.58 -4.94
N SER A 93 11.01 5.02 -6.11
CA SER A 93 10.98 5.74 -7.38
C SER A 93 9.66 5.53 -8.10
N ILE A 94 9.08 6.63 -8.58
CA ILE A 94 7.85 6.67 -9.36
C ILE A 94 8.22 7.05 -10.79
N LEU A 95 8.02 6.11 -11.70
CA LEU A 95 8.45 6.18 -13.08
C LEU A 95 7.24 6.13 -14.00
N LEU A 96 7.30 6.91 -15.08
CA LEU A 96 6.43 6.74 -16.23
C LEU A 96 7.17 5.88 -17.26
N THR A 97 6.53 4.85 -17.80
CA THR A 97 7.10 3.97 -18.83
C THR A 97 6.17 3.77 -20.02
N ASP A 98 6.73 3.38 -21.16
CA ASP A 98 5.95 2.90 -22.31
C ASP A 98 5.60 1.40 -22.17
N ASP A 99 4.91 0.85 -23.17
CA ASP A 99 4.53 -0.56 -23.27
C ASP A 99 5.71 -1.53 -23.46
N ARG A 100 6.89 -1.02 -23.80
CA ARG A 100 8.14 -1.79 -23.89
C ARG A 100 8.94 -1.72 -22.59
N GLY A 101 8.43 -1.04 -21.56
CA GLY A 101 9.13 -0.81 -20.30
C GLY A 101 10.25 0.22 -20.40
N LYS A 102 10.32 0.99 -21.50
CA LYS A 102 11.27 2.11 -21.62
C LYS A 102 10.86 3.18 -20.62
N ILE A 103 11.81 3.63 -19.80
CA ILE A 103 11.58 4.76 -18.90
C ILE A 103 11.41 6.02 -19.74
N LEU A 104 10.24 6.60 -19.60
CA LEU A 104 9.82 7.82 -20.26
C LEU A 104 10.20 9.02 -19.39
N SER A 105 9.84 9.00 -18.10
CA SER A 105 10.14 10.06 -17.15
C SER A 105 10.29 9.52 -15.74
N VAL A 106 11.09 10.19 -14.92
CA VAL A 106 11.15 9.97 -13.47
C VAL A 106 10.30 11.05 -12.82
N LEU A 107 9.16 10.67 -12.25
CA LEU A 107 8.20 11.62 -11.66
C LEU A 107 8.56 11.99 -10.21
N ALA A 108 9.08 11.03 -9.46
CA ALA A 108 9.64 11.27 -8.13
C ALA A 108 10.66 10.17 -7.79
N ALA A 109 11.66 10.50 -6.98
CA ALA A 109 12.58 9.54 -6.39
C ALA A 109 13.05 10.07 -5.03
N ASP A 110 12.76 9.36 -3.95
CA ASP A 110 13.07 9.81 -2.59
C ASP A 110 13.15 8.62 -1.61
N GLU A 111 13.72 8.85 -0.43
CA GLU A 111 13.65 7.93 0.69
C GLU A 111 12.37 8.15 1.48
N LEU A 112 11.48 7.15 1.49
CA LEU A 112 10.24 7.19 2.23
C LEU A 112 10.37 6.51 3.58
N ASP A 113 9.73 7.09 4.60
CA ASP A 113 9.63 6.48 5.92
C ASP A 113 8.52 5.41 5.96
N ARG A 114 8.36 4.73 7.08
CA ARG A 114 7.28 3.76 7.29
C ARG A 114 5.91 4.43 7.17
N GLY A 115 4.98 3.75 6.52
CA GLY A 115 3.59 4.20 6.42
C GLY A 115 2.85 3.65 5.21
N GLN A 116 1.62 4.11 5.07
CA GLN A 116 0.76 3.85 3.94
C GLN A 116 0.91 5.02 2.96
N TYR A 117 1.10 4.72 1.68
CA TYR A 117 1.30 5.72 0.64
C TYR A 117 0.26 5.61 -0.46
N LYS A 118 -0.22 6.76 -0.92
CA LYS A 118 -1.12 6.91 -2.05
C LYS A 118 -0.53 7.88 -3.06
N ILE A 119 -0.41 7.43 -4.28
CA ILE A 119 -0.03 8.21 -5.44
C ILE A 119 -1.29 8.58 -6.21
N ASN A 120 -1.49 9.86 -6.46
CA ASN A 120 -2.50 10.37 -7.37
C ASN A 120 -1.81 10.96 -8.60
N LEU A 121 -2.16 10.46 -9.79
CA LEU A 121 -1.59 10.91 -11.05
C LEU A 121 -2.61 11.78 -11.80
N ASN A 122 -2.22 13.00 -12.13
CA ASN A 122 -2.97 13.93 -12.96
C ASN A 122 -2.73 13.59 -14.45
N ARG A 123 -3.68 12.86 -15.04
CA ARG A 123 -3.61 12.40 -16.45
C ARG A 123 -3.36 13.53 -17.44
N ALA A 124 -3.93 14.71 -17.22
CA ALA A 124 -3.77 15.86 -18.12
C ALA A 124 -2.31 16.35 -18.20
N GLY A 125 -1.53 16.19 -17.13
CA GLY A 125 -0.11 16.54 -17.11
C GLY A 125 0.76 15.60 -17.94
N ILE A 126 0.37 14.33 -18.07
CA ILE A 126 1.18 13.30 -18.77
C ILE A 126 1.22 13.56 -20.28
N THR A 127 0.06 13.84 -20.88
CA THR A 127 -0.08 14.05 -22.33
C THR A 127 0.76 15.22 -22.82
N ILE A 128 1.02 16.22 -21.95
CA ILE A 128 1.87 17.37 -22.28
C ILE A 128 3.34 16.96 -22.40
N VAL A 129 3.81 16.05 -21.54
CA VAL A 129 5.24 15.71 -21.46
C VAL A 129 5.63 14.75 -22.57
N GLN A 130 4.76 13.79 -22.95
CA GLN A 130 5.12 12.71 -23.87
C GLN A 130 3.98 12.35 -24.84
N PRO A 131 3.88 13.02 -26.00
CA PRO A 131 2.78 12.81 -26.94
C PRO A 131 2.88 11.52 -27.77
N ASP A 132 4.07 10.92 -27.89
CA ASP A 132 4.32 9.90 -28.92
C ASP A 132 4.10 8.44 -28.47
N ALA A 133 3.77 8.18 -27.20
CA ALA A 133 3.55 6.80 -26.73
C ALA A 133 2.07 6.41 -26.83
N ASN A 134 1.81 5.19 -27.32
CA ASN A 134 0.44 4.66 -27.47
C ASN A 134 -0.18 4.22 -26.14
N ARG A 135 0.66 3.83 -25.17
CA ARG A 135 0.25 3.35 -23.85
C ARG A 135 1.27 3.79 -22.83
N PHE A 136 0.78 4.11 -21.64
CA PHE A 136 1.59 4.60 -20.54
C PHE A 136 1.37 3.71 -19.32
N PHE A 137 2.42 3.51 -18.55
CA PHE A 137 2.37 2.78 -17.30
C PHE A 137 3.03 3.59 -16.20
N LEU A 138 2.40 3.62 -15.03
CA LEU A 138 2.98 4.17 -13.81
C LEU A 138 3.62 3.03 -13.03
N LYS A 139 4.95 3.01 -13.00
CA LYS A 139 5.74 2.02 -12.26
C LYS A 139 6.24 2.64 -10.96
N THR A 140 5.97 1.99 -9.85
CA THR A 140 6.45 2.39 -8.52
C THR A 140 7.33 1.28 -7.97
N ASP A 141 8.63 1.56 -7.83
CA ASP A 141 9.59 0.67 -7.21
C ASP A 141 9.87 1.14 -5.78
N PHE A 142 9.79 0.25 -4.78
CA PHE A 142 9.98 0.58 -3.36
C PHE A 142 10.44 -0.65 -2.58
N CYS A 143 11.48 -0.54 -1.76
CA CYS A 143 11.95 -1.62 -0.86
C CYS A 143 12.17 -2.97 -1.57
N GLY A 144 12.58 -2.96 -2.85
CA GLY A 144 12.74 -4.18 -3.66
C GLY A 144 11.45 -4.77 -4.25
N PHE A 145 10.30 -4.15 -3.99
CA PHE A 145 9.00 -4.45 -4.61
C PHE A 145 8.74 -3.52 -5.79
N SER A 146 7.81 -3.91 -6.66
CA SER A 146 7.38 -3.11 -7.80
C SER A 146 5.88 -3.26 -8.01
N ILE A 147 5.20 -2.14 -8.28
CA ILE A 147 3.81 -2.07 -8.71
C ILE A 147 3.79 -1.34 -10.05
N THR A 148 3.04 -1.85 -11.02
CA THR A 148 2.88 -1.22 -12.33
C THR A 148 1.40 -1.15 -12.67
N GLU A 149 0.90 0.06 -12.92
CA GLU A 149 -0.49 0.30 -13.26
C GLU A 149 -0.58 0.97 -14.63
N GLU A 150 -1.50 0.51 -15.47
CA GLU A 150 -1.76 1.14 -16.76
C GLU A 150 -2.43 2.50 -16.56
N VAL A 151 -1.93 3.48 -17.29
CA VAL A 151 -2.47 4.83 -17.32
C VAL A 151 -3.41 4.92 -18.53
N PRO A 152 -4.75 4.84 -18.34
CA PRO A 152 -5.68 4.99 -19.46
C PRO A 152 -5.45 6.32 -20.17
N LEU A 153 -5.46 6.29 -21.50
CA LEU A 153 -5.47 7.49 -22.33
C LEU A 153 -6.87 8.09 -22.37
N PRO A 154 -6.98 9.44 -22.45
CA PRO A 154 -8.27 10.11 -22.55
C PRO A 154 -9.02 9.75 -23.83
#